data_AF-D9UJV8-F1
#
_entry.id   AF-D9UJV8-F1
#
_cell.length_a   1.000
_cell.length_b   1.000
_cell.length_c   1.000
_cell.angle_alpha   90.00
_cell.angle_beta   90.00
_cell.angle_gamma   90.00
#
_symmetry.space_group_name_H-M   'P 1'
#
loop_
_entity.id
_entity.type
_entity.pdbx_description
1 polymer ?
#
loop_
_entity_poly.entity_id
_entity_poly.type
_entity_poly.pdbx_seq_one_letter_code
_entity_poly.pdbx_strand_id
1 'polypeptide(L)'
;MTGTTGPKTRGFTSVAEILAKLEGKAAMWERVARDNKARAEEFEEAAQQIREGAKKVTVGRTTYVLATGVPTSRDETADGTVVEA
;
A
#
# COMPACT_ATOMS: atom_id res chain seq x y z
N MET A 1 23.05 7.06 -3.56
CA MET A 1 21.92 7.40 -2.65
C MET A 1 21.00 6.20 -2.50
N THR A 2 21.26 5.33 -1.53
CA THR A 2 20.38 4.20 -1.19
C THR A 2 19.39 4.69 -0.15
N GLY A 3 18.30 5.31 -0.61
CA GLY A 3 17.18 5.66 0.26
C GLY A 3 16.61 4.37 0.84
N THR A 4 16.87 4.13 2.12
CA THR A 4 16.23 3.12 2.97
C THR A 4 14.73 3.42 2.98
N THR A 5 14.05 2.95 1.94
CA THR A 5 12.60 3.06 1.85
C THR A 5 12.06 2.02 2.83
N GLY A 6 11.83 2.47 4.07
CA GLY A 6 11.17 1.68 5.11
C GLY A 6 9.79 1.20 4.66
N PRO A 7 9.14 0.33 5.46
CA PRO A 7 7.82 -0.18 5.13
C PRO A 7 6.85 0.98 4.87
N LYS A 8 6.29 1.03 3.66
CA LYS A 8 5.38 2.09 3.23
C LYS A 8 3.98 1.80 3.76
N THR A 9 3.40 2.70 4.54
CA THR A 9 2.02 2.55 5.01
C THR A 9 1.08 3.42 4.17
N ARG A 10 -0.03 2.84 3.72
CA ARG A 10 -1.11 3.53 2.99
C ARG A 10 -2.42 3.36 3.74
N GLY A 11 -2.97 4.49 4.21
CA GLY A 11 -4.29 4.54 4.84
C GLY A 11 -5.40 4.71 3.81
N PHE A 12 -6.54 4.05 4.06
CA PHE A 12 -7.76 4.15 3.27
C PHE A 12 -8.94 4.40 4.20
N THR A 13 -9.88 5.23 3.76
CA THR A 13 -11.07 5.62 4.52
C THR A 13 -12.28 4.74 4.25
N SER A 14 -12.24 3.92 3.20
CA SER A 14 -13.35 3.06 2.79
C SER A 14 -12.86 1.73 2.25
N VAL A 15 -13.64 0.67 2.52
CA VAL A 15 -13.39 -0.69 2.00
C VAL A 15 -13.33 -0.68 0.47
N ALA A 16 -14.22 0.07 -0.18
CA ALA A 16 -14.22 0.20 -1.64
C ALA A 16 -12.91 0.76 -2.21
N GLU A 17 -12.30 1.74 -1.54
CA GLU A 17 -11.06 2.36 -2.01
C GLU A 17 -9.84 1.44 -1.86
N ILE A 18 -9.74 0.74 -0.73
CA ILE A 18 -8.65 -0.22 -0.50
C ILE A 18 -8.77 -1.42 -1.45
N LEU A 19 -9.99 -1.91 -1.70
CA LEU A 19 -10.23 -3.00 -2.66
C LEU A 19 -9.88 -2.57 -4.07
N ALA A 20 -10.40 -1.44 -4.54
CA ALA A 20 -10.07 -0.92 -5.87
C ALA A 20 -8.56 -0.73 -6.06
N LYS A 21 -7.84 -0.37 -4.98
CA LYS A 21 -6.38 -0.23 -5.03
C LYS A 21 -5.65 -1.57 -5.13
N LEU A 22 -6.07 -2.56 -4.35
CA LEU A 22 -5.46 -3.90 -4.33
C LEU A 22 -5.76 -4.63 -5.64
N GLU A 23 -7.00 -4.60 -6.11
CA GLU A 23 -7.42 -5.19 -7.39
C GLU A 23 -6.71 -4.52 -8.58
N GLY A 24 -6.61 -3.18 -8.59
CA GLY A 24 -5.86 -2.46 -9.61
C GLY A 24 -4.37 -2.80 -9.62
N LYS A 25 -3.79 -3.14 -8.46
CA LYS A 25 -2.40 -3.63 -8.35
C LYS A 25 -2.28 -5.06 -8.85
N ALA A 26 -3.20 -5.95 -8.50
CA ALA A 26 -3.24 -7.33 -8.99
C ALA A 26 -3.31 -7.35 -10.53
N ALA A 27 -4.27 -6.62 -11.12
CA ALA A 27 -4.42 -6.51 -12.57
C ALA A 27 -3.19 -5.89 -13.26
N MET A 28 -2.54 -4.91 -12.62
CA MET A 28 -1.28 -4.36 -13.13
C MET A 28 -0.18 -5.43 -13.15
N TRP A 29 0.00 -6.19 -12.06
CA TRP A 29 1.03 -7.22 -11.98
C TRP A 29 0.78 -8.40 -12.90
N GLU A 30 -0.48 -8.80 -13.08
CA GLU A 30 -0.89 -9.81 -14.05
C GLU A 30 -0.53 -9.40 -15.48
N ARG A 31 -0.68 -8.09 -15.81
CA ARG A 31 -0.30 -7.54 -17.12
C ARG A 31 1.22 -7.35 -17.29
N VAL A 32 1.94 -7.01 -16.23
CA VAL A 32 3.35 -6.58 -16.31
C VAL A 32 4.34 -7.74 -16.50
N ALA A 33 4.04 -8.97 -16.07
CA ALA A 33 4.81 -10.16 -16.51
C ALA A 33 4.10 -11.46 -16.16
N ARG A 34 4.09 -12.45 -17.08
CA ARG A 34 3.69 -13.85 -16.81
C ARG A 34 4.41 -14.45 -15.58
N ASP A 35 5.62 -13.98 -15.27
CA ASP A 35 6.46 -14.44 -14.15
C ASP A 35 6.17 -13.76 -12.81
N ASN A 36 5.36 -12.70 -12.76
CA ASN A 36 5.02 -12.01 -11.50
C ASN A 36 3.68 -12.47 -10.92
N LYS A 37 3.25 -13.69 -11.25
CA LYS A 37 2.01 -14.29 -10.79
C LYS A 37 1.92 -14.34 -9.26
N ALA A 38 3.01 -14.71 -8.59
CA ALA A 38 3.09 -14.69 -7.13
C ALA A 38 2.80 -13.31 -6.53
N ARG A 39 3.26 -12.22 -7.18
CA ARG A 39 2.96 -10.85 -6.74
C ARG A 39 1.48 -10.53 -6.92
N ALA A 40 0.89 -10.93 -8.05
CA ALA A 40 -0.54 -10.71 -8.30
C ALA A 40 -1.41 -11.45 -7.27
N GLU A 41 -1.05 -12.70 -6.95
CA GLU A 41 -1.70 -13.52 -5.92
C GLU A 41 -1.60 -12.88 -4.54
N GLU A 42 -0.44 -12.33 -4.15
CA GLU A 42 -0.31 -11.59 -2.88
C GLU A 42 -1.28 -10.40 -2.77
N PHE A 43 -1.53 -9.68 -3.88
CA PHE A 43 -2.50 -8.57 -3.89
C PHE A 43 -3.95 -9.06 -3.86
N GLU A 44 -4.25 -10.18 -4.51
CA GLU A 44 -5.58 -10.80 -4.50
C GLU A 44 -5.93 -11.35 -3.11
N GLU A 45 -4.99 -12.06 -2.47
CA GLU A 45 -5.17 -12.57 -1.11
C GLU A 45 -5.37 -11.42 -0.11
N ALA A 46 -4.59 -10.35 -0.24
CA ALA A 46 -4.78 -9.15 0.57
C ALA A 46 -6.16 -8.51 0.35
N ALA A 47 -6.69 -8.51 -0.88
CA ALA A 47 -8.04 -8.02 -1.15
C ALA A 47 -9.10 -8.92 -0.49
N GLN A 48 -8.90 -10.24 -0.54
CA GLN A 48 -9.79 -11.20 0.10
C GLN A 48 -9.81 -11.02 1.63
N GLN A 49 -8.65 -10.85 2.27
CA GLN A 49 -8.56 -10.57 3.71
C GLN A 49 -9.35 -9.31 4.10
N ILE A 50 -9.29 -8.24 3.30
CA ILE A 50 -10.10 -7.03 3.55
C ILE A 50 -11.60 -7.31 3.38
N ARG A 51 -12.01 -8.13 2.40
CA ARG A 51 -13.41 -8.56 2.23
C ARG A 51 -13.90 -9.38 3.42
N GLU A 52 -13.03 -10.19 4.02
CA GLU A 52 -13.30 -10.96 5.24
C GLU A 52 -13.32 -10.08 6.51
N GLY A 53 -12.96 -8.80 6.40
CA GLY A 53 -13.03 -7.82 7.49
C GLY A 53 -11.69 -7.45 8.11
N ALA A 54 -10.56 -7.85 7.52
CA ALA A 54 -9.25 -7.38 7.96
C ALA A 54 -9.17 -5.85 7.83
N LYS A 55 -8.59 -5.20 8.85
CA LYS A 55 -8.36 -3.75 8.84
C LYS A 55 -6.95 -3.35 8.39
N LYS A 56 -6.07 -4.33 8.24
CA LYS A 56 -4.66 -4.13 7.92
C LYS A 56 -4.14 -5.34 7.17
N VAL A 57 -3.57 -5.12 5.98
CA VAL A 57 -2.93 -6.15 5.15
C VAL A 57 -1.58 -5.65 4.67
N THR A 58 -0.59 -6.52 4.54
CA THR A 58 0.76 -6.15 4.10
C THR A 58 1.10 -6.94 2.85
N VAL A 59 1.46 -6.24 1.77
CA VAL A 59 1.90 -6.84 0.50
C VAL A 59 3.31 -6.37 0.19
N GLY A 60 4.26 -7.30 0.14
CA GLY A 60 5.69 -7.00 0.04
C GLY A 60 6.16 -6.03 1.13
N ARG A 61 6.52 -4.80 0.72
CA ARG A 61 6.98 -3.73 1.64
C ARG A 61 5.91 -2.69 1.95
N THR A 62 4.67 -2.89 1.50
CA THR A 62 3.59 -1.91 1.65
C THR A 62 2.49 -2.45 2.55
N THR A 63 2.18 -1.71 3.60
CA THR A 63 1.09 -1.97 4.53
C THR A 63 -0.12 -1.13 4.14
N TYR A 64 -1.26 -1.76 3.89
CA TYR A 64 -2.53 -1.13 3.60
C TYR A 64 -3.41 -1.19 4.84
N VAL A 65 -3.89 -0.05 5.31
CA VAL A 65 -4.68 0.05 6.54
C VAL A 65 -6.01 0.69 6.22
N LEU A 66 -7.10 0.02 6.60
CA LEU A 66 -8.44 0.57 6.61
C LEU A 66 -8.64 1.33 7.93
N ALA A 67 -8.52 2.65 7.88
CA ALA A 67 -8.70 3.51 9.02
C ALA A 67 -10.21 3.67 9.29
N THR A 68 -10.74 3.00 10.32
CA THR A 68 -12.13 3.18 10.79
C THR A 68 -12.32 4.46 11.62
N GLY A 69 -11.47 5.48 11.41
CA GLY A 69 -11.37 6.72 12.19
C GLY A 69 -9.97 7.31 12.02
N VAL A 70 -9.89 8.55 11.53
CA VAL A 70 -8.67 9.29 11.13
C VAL A 70 -7.66 9.38 12.30
N PRO A 71 -6.36 9.09 12.09
CA PRO A 71 -5.43 10.14 11.65
C PRO A 71 -4.56 9.78 10.45
N THR A 72 -4.38 10.82 9.64
CA THR A 72 -3.43 10.97 8.55
C THR A 72 -1.99 10.70 9.02
N SER A 73 -1.34 9.64 8.54
CA SER A 73 0.13 9.66 8.41
C SER A 73 0.45 10.02 6.97
N ARG A 74 0.44 11.32 6.72
CA ARG A 74 1.28 11.94 5.70
C ARG A 74 2.70 11.74 6.21
N ASP A 75 3.40 10.74 5.66
CA ASP A 75 4.84 10.64 5.81
C ASP A 75 5.44 11.77 4.95
N GLU A 76 5.44 12.99 5.50
CA GLU A 76 6.35 14.04 5.07
C GLU A 76 7.72 13.60 5.56
N THR A 77 8.50 12.99 4.67
CA THR A 77 9.95 13.06 4.85
C THR A 77 10.34 14.51 4.66
N ALA A 78 10.38 15.25 5.77
CA ALA A 78 11.14 16.46 5.92
C ALA A 78 12.61 16.12 5.70
N ASP A 79 13.24 16.70 4.67
CA ASP A 79 14.59 17.23 4.77
C ASP A 79 14.86 18.18 3.59
N GLY A 80 15.30 19.40 3.91
CA GLY A 80 15.56 20.44 2.92
C GLY A 80 15.38 21.87 3.44
N THR A 81 15.70 22.13 4.71
CA THR A 81 15.98 23.51 5.15
C THR A 81 17.45 23.79 4.83
N VAL A 82 17.72 24.44 3.70
CA VAL A 82 18.96 25.21 3.54
C VAL A 82 18.66 26.61 4.04
N VAL A 83 19.07 26.89 5.28
CA VAL A 83 19.24 28.26 5.75
C VAL A 83 20.55 28.76 5.15
N GLU A 84 20.49 29.54 4.07
CA GLU A 84 21.62 30.36 3.66
C GLU A 84 21.76 31.53 4.63
N ALA A 85 22.97 31.67 5.19
CA ALA A 85 23.45 32.80 5.95
C ALA A 85 24.58 33.48 5.16
#